data_AF-A0AAV3QBW4-F1
#
_entry.id   AF-A0AAV3QBW4-F1
#
_cell.length_a   1.000
_cell.length_b   1.000
_cell.length_c   1.000
_cell.angle_alpha   90.00
_cell.angle_beta   90.00
_cell.angle_gamma   90.00
#
_symmetry.space_group_name_H-M   'P 1'
#
loop_
_entity.id
_entity.type
_entity.pdbx_description
1 polymer ?
#
loop_
_entity_poly.entity_id
_entity_poly.type
_entity_poly.pdbx_seq_one_letter_code
_entity_poly.pdbx_strand_id
1 'polypeptide(L)'
;MDPSSLLDAESGGSGSVSGSLSPRRRGGHIVHRRSDAIAYGTRYERAAALVDLAEDGIGLPEELLDHSSFASCAKMYFMFIQFDILWSLNYFALIMLNFLEKPLWCSKYSTVSCSDRDYYFLGQLPYLTSAESLIYEAVTLTVLLVHIFFPLAYEGQDIFWRNQFNRLKILLLTFLVADLVVYSVYLSPAAFSLLPFRIAPYIRVVFFILNIRELKDSLVILAGMLGTYLNVLALWLLFLLFSSWLAYVIFEDTLQGQTLFTSYGATLYHMFVLFTTSNNPDVWIPAYKDSRWYCLFFVLYVLLGVYFVTNLILAVVYDSFKSELAKQVAEKDRIRMKTLKKAFHLADDQNHGYLDKEQCILLFEELNKYRSLPKISKEDFELIFTALDDSGDFKINLAEFADLTQAIALRFQKEDIPSLFEDCPAFYHSPASEMLKDFVRSPKFGYLVAFILILNLLTVIIETTLDISDSSGQMFWQALEFTFGWLYVVEMALKVYACGFENYWRDGQNRFDFVITWVIVIGETATFAAPNGLTFLSNGEWIRYLLIARMFRLIRLLMHVPSYRGFVATFLTLIPSLMPYLGTIFCIMCIYCSIGLQIFGGIVNAGNTILDGTDLSADEYPCKSYIKRLPLVLS
;
A
#
# COMPACT_ATOMS: atom_id res chain seq x y z
N MET A 1 0.16 -3.45 37.18
CA MET A 1 1.06 -2.90 38.21
C MET A 1 2.45 -3.00 37.66
N ASP A 2 3.00 -1.85 37.29
CA ASP A 2 4.27 -1.68 36.58
C ASP A 2 5.47 -2.21 37.38
N PRO A 3 6.44 -2.88 36.74
CA PRO A 3 7.77 -3.07 37.27
C PRO A 3 8.73 -2.07 36.62
N SER A 4 8.77 -0.85 37.15
CA SER A 4 9.76 0.18 36.79
C SER A 4 10.21 0.91 38.06
N SER A 5 10.95 0.20 38.92
CA SER A 5 11.65 0.80 40.05
C SER A 5 12.59 -0.23 40.69
N LEU A 6 13.81 -0.35 40.16
CA LEU A 6 14.97 -0.90 40.88
C LEU A 6 16.18 -0.75 39.97
N LEU A 7 16.87 0.38 40.09
CA LEU A 7 18.29 0.57 39.79
C LEU A 7 18.61 2.03 40.11
N ASP A 8 18.93 2.29 41.39
CA ASP A 8 19.64 3.49 41.84
C ASP A 8 20.12 3.24 43.28
N ALA A 9 21.36 2.77 43.44
CA ALA A 9 22.17 2.98 44.64
C ALA A 9 23.64 2.54 44.43
N GLU A 10 24.51 3.54 44.55
CA GLU A 10 25.85 3.50 45.16
C GLU A 10 27.01 2.75 44.48
N SER A 11 28.00 3.50 43.98
CA SER A 11 29.25 3.68 44.74
C SER A 11 30.12 4.78 44.11
N GLY A 12 30.60 5.72 44.93
CA GLY A 12 31.68 6.64 44.59
C GLY A 12 33.00 6.18 45.19
N GLY A 13 34.13 6.54 44.57
CA GLY A 13 35.46 6.36 45.16
C GLY A 13 36.64 6.36 44.20
N SER A 14 37.13 7.56 43.86
CA SER A 14 38.53 7.99 43.65
C SER A 14 39.63 7.02 43.17
N GLY A 15 40.42 7.43 42.17
CA GLY A 15 41.81 6.99 42.00
C GLY A 15 42.41 7.16 40.59
N SER A 16 43.11 8.27 40.38
CA SER A 16 43.88 8.62 39.17
C SER A 16 45.13 7.75 38.97
N VAL A 17 45.38 7.21 37.75
CA VAL A 17 46.74 7.09 37.17
C VAL A 17 46.67 7.22 35.64
N SER A 18 47.48 8.14 35.13
CA SER A 18 47.78 8.46 33.73
C SER A 18 48.52 7.34 32.98
N GLY A 19 48.14 7.10 31.72
CA GLY A 19 48.89 6.25 30.78
C GLY A 19 48.42 6.44 29.35
N SER A 20 48.91 7.49 28.70
CA SER A 20 48.66 7.83 27.29
C SER A 20 49.33 6.81 26.34
N LEU A 21 48.54 6.02 25.62
CA LEU A 21 48.96 5.32 24.40
C LEU A 21 47.81 5.39 23.39
N SER A 22 48.02 6.22 22.38
CA SER A 22 47.12 6.46 21.25
C SER A 22 47.16 5.27 20.29
N PRO A 23 46.02 4.62 19.96
CA PRO A 23 45.98 3.71 18.83
C PRO A 23 45.90 4.54 17.56
N ARG A 24 46.94 4.43 16.72
CA ARG A 24 46.99 4.90 15.34
C ARG A 24 45.67 4.58 14.62
N ARG A 25 44.93 5.62 14.23
CA ARG A 25 43.86 5.56 13.23
C ARG A 25 44.43 5.00 11.92
N ARG A 26 44.27 3.70 11.67
CA ARG A 26 44.22 3.17 10.30
C ARG A 26 42.84 3.55 9.75
N GLY A 27 42.82 4.26 8.63
CA GLY A 27 41.60 4.64 7.94
C GLY A 27 40.83 3.40 7.51
N GLY A 28 39.87 2.98 8.32
CA GLY A 28 38.80 2.08 7.91
C GLY A 28 37.73 2.92 7.24
N HIS A 29 37.40 2.58 6.00
CA HIS A 29 36.13 3.00 5.40
C HIS A 29 35.03 2.60 6.37
N ILE A 30 34.31 3.57 6.94
CA ILE A 30 33.15 3.28 7.77
C ILE A 30 32.05 2.82 6.82
N VAL A 31 31.85 1.51 6.75
CA VAL A 31 30.84 0.86 5.92
C VAL A 31 29.47 1.08 6.58
N HIS A 32 28.86 2.25 6.35
CA HIS A 32 27.57 2.60 6.99
C HIS A 32 26.35 1.91 6.35
N ARG A 33 26.47 1.34 5.14
CA ARG A 33 25.33 0.72 4.44
C ARG A 33 25.44 -0.79 4.43
N ARG A 34 24.36 -1.47 4.85
CA ARG A 34 24.20 -2.95 4.80
C ARG A 34 24.63 -3.55 3.46
N SER A 35 24.34 -2.86 2.35
CA SER A 35 24.73 -3.26 0.99
C SER A 35 26.23 -3.37 0.79
N ASP A 36 26.99 -2.46 1.40
CA ASP A 36 28.44 -2.37 1.24
C ASP A 36 29.15 -3.40 2.11
N ALA A 37 28.58 -3.73 3.28
CA ALA A 37 29.03 -4.83 4.12
C ALA A 37 28.84 -6.19 3.43
N ILE A 38 27.72 -6.39 2.73
CA ILE A 38 27.45 -7.62 1.97
C ILE A 38 28.40 -7.74 0.77
N ALA A 39 28.70 -6.64 0.08
CA ALA A 39 29.53 -6.65 -1.12
C ALA A 39 31.04 -6.71 -0.83
N TYR A 40 31.53 -5.95 0.15
CA TYR A 40 32.97 -5.76 0.39
C TYR A 40 33.42 -6.06 1.82
N GLY A 41 32.48 -6.29 2.74
CA GLY A 41 32.79 -6.55 4.14
C GLY A 41 33.51 -7.88 4.36
N THR A 42 34.06 -8.03 5.57
CA THR A 42 34.63 -9.25 6.11
C THR A 42 33.57 -10.36 6.24
N ARG A 43 33.99 -11.61 6.52
CA ARG A 43 33.04 -12.74 6.66
C ARG A 43 31.96 -12.47 7.71
N TYR A 44 32.37 -11.95 8.87
CA TYR A 44 31.46 -11.62 9.98
C TYR A 44 30.59 -10.39 9.67
N GLU A 45 31.13 -9.37 9.01
CA GLU A 45 30.33 -8.21 8.54
C GLU A 45 29.23 -8.66 7.55
N ARG A 46 29.56 -9.58 6.63
CA ARG A 46 28.58 -10.16 5.70
C ARG A 46 27.53 -11.00 6.42
N ALA A 47 27.96 -11.84 7.36
CA ALA A 47 27.07 -12.67 8.15
C ALA A 47 26.09 -11.81 8.97
N ALA A 48 26.60 -10.79 9.67
CA ALA A 48 25.77 -9.85 10.44
C ALA A 48 24.77 -9.10 9.54
N ALA A 49 25.21 -8.61 8.38
CA ALA A 49 24.32 -7.93 7.44
C ALA A 49 23.25 -8.87 6.84
N LEU A 50 23.56 -10.15 6.62
CA LEU A 50 22.59 -11.16 6.16
C LEU A 50 21.58 -11.55 7.24
N VAL A 51 22.03 -11.69 8.50
CA VAL A 51 21.14 -11.92 9.65
C VAL A 51 20.14 -10.76 9.77
N ASP A 52 20.65 -9.53 9.78
CA ASP A 52 19.79 -8.36 9.92
C ASP A 52 18.83 -8.19 8.73
N LEU A 53 19.26 -8.54 7.53
CA LEU A 53 18.42 -8.56 6.32
C LEU A 53 17.33 -9.65 6.37
N ALA A 54 17.67 -10.84 6.86
CA ALA A 54 16.73 -11.95 7.01
C ALA A 54 15.63 -11.64 8.05
N GLU A 55 16.01 -11.03 9.17
CA GLU A 55 15.09 -10.61 10.24
C GLU A 55 14.22 -9.41 9.84
N ASP A 56 14.65 -8.60 8.88
CA ASP A 56 13.84 -7.51 8.30
C ASP A 56 12.79 -8.00 7.29
N GLY A 57 12.77 -9.31 6.96
CA GLY A 57 11.85 -9.89 5.99
C GLY A 57 12.17 -9.53 4.53
N ILE A 58 13.26 -8.79 4.29
CA ILE A 58 13.74 -8.40 2.96
C ILE A 58 14.59 -9.56 2.42
N GLY A 59 13.93 -10.63 1.98
CA GLY A 59 14.64 -11.79 1.45
C GLY A 59 15.46 -11.45 0.19
N LEU A 60 16.70 -11.94 0.12
CA LEU A 60 17.45 -12.02 -1.14
C LEU A 60 16.82 -13.12 -2.02
N PRO A 61 16.82 -12.96 -3.36
CA PRO A 61 16.43 -14.05 -4.26
C PRO A 61 17.23 -15.31 -3.95
N GLU A 62 16.57 -16.46 -3.93
CA GLU A 62 17.20 -17.75 -3.59
C GLU A 62 18.36 -18.04 -4.55
N GLU A 63 18.18 -17.72 -5.83
CA GLU A 63 19.17 -17.94 -6.89
C GLU A 63 20.43 -17.09 -6.71
N LEU A 64 20.33 -15.95 -6.01
CA LEU A 64 21.47 -15.06 -5.76
C LEU A 64 22.39 -15.63 -4.68
N LEU A 65 21.83 -16.29 -3.65
CA LEU A 65 22.58 -16.80 -2.49
C LEU A 65 23.57 -17.91 -2.86
N ASP A 66 23.31 -18.65 -3.94
CA ASP A 66 24.11 -19.79 -4.38
C ASP A 66 25.10 -19.46 -5.51
N HIS A 67 25.10 -18.21 -6.00
CA HIS A 67 25.97 -17.81 -7.10
C HIS A 67 27.44 -17.70 -6.67
N SER A 68 28.36 -18.17 -7.51
CA SER A 68 29.81 -18.17 -7.23
C SER A 68 30.40 -16.77 -7.06
N SER A 69 29.83 -15.78 -7.76
CA SER A 69 30.20 -14.35 -7.70
C SER A 69 29.19 -13.52 -6.90
N PHE A 70 28.75 -14.02 -5.73
CA PHE A 70 27.73 -13.38 -4.88
C PHE A 70 27.97 -11.87 -4.66
N ALA A 71 29.20 -11.44 -4.37
CA ALA A 71 29.51 -10.04 -4.06
C ALA A 71 29.18 -9.06 -5.21
N SER A 72 29.54 -9.42 -6.45
CA SER A 72 29.27 -8.58 -7.62
C SER A 72 27.78 -8.57 -7.97
N CYS A 73 27.10 -9.72 -7.86
CA CYS A 73 25.67 -9.83 -8.14
C CYS A 73 24.84 -9.10 -7.08
N ALA A 74 25.22 -9.21 -5.79
CA ALA A 74 24.59 -8.49 -4.69
C ALA A 74 24.71 -6.97 -4.86
N LYS A 75 25.86 -6.46 -5.30
CA LYS A 75 26.02 -5.03 -5.62
C LYS A 75 25.03 -4.56 -6.68
N MET A 76 24.88 -5.31 -7.79
CA MET A 76 23.95 -4.97 -8.86
C MET A 76 22.50 -5.07 -8.38
N TYR A 77 22.17 -6.05 -7.53
CA TYR A 77 20.86 -6.16 -6.89
C TYR A 77 20.55 -4.98 -5.96
N PHE A 78 21.50 -4.53 -5.14
CA PHE A 78 21.30 -3.34 -4.30
C PHE A 78 21.17 -2.07 -5.14
N MET A 79 21.91 -1.96 -6.25
CA MET A 79 21.72 -0.85 -7.19
C MET A 79 20.32 -0.87 -7.79
N PHE A 80 19.78 -2.05 -8.13
CA PHE A 80 18.40 -2.19 -8.60
C PHE A 80 17.38 -1.71 -7.55
N ILE A 81 17.55 -2.10 -6.28
CA ILE A 81 16.68 -1.68 -5.17
C ILE A 81 16.78 -0.17 -4.92
N GLN A 82 17.94 0.46 -5.08
CA GLN A 82 18.06 1.92 -4.93
C GLN A 82 17.17 2.68 -5.92
N PHE A 83 16.90 2.11 -7.09
CA PHE A 83 15.99 2.67 -8.09
C PHE A 83 14.53 2.24 -7.92
N ASP A 84 14.16 1.55 -6.83
CA ASP A 84 12.79 1.04 -6.60
C ASP A 84 11.71 2.13 -6.65
N ILE A 85 12.03 3.34 -6.18
CA ILE A 85 11.13 4.51 -6.27
C ILE A 85 10.86 4.86 -7.74
N LEU A 86 11.89 4.89 -8.59
CA LEU A 86 11.76 5.18 -10.01
C LEU A 86 10.90 4.13 -10.71
N TRP A 87 11.14 2.85 -10.39
CA TRP A 87 10.38 1.74 -10.96
C TRP A 87 8.91 1.80 -10.55
N SER A 88 8.63 2.01 -9.26
CA SER A 88 7.29 2.16 -8.71
C SER A 88 6.53 3.34 -9.32
N LEU A 89 7.19 4.49 -9.50
CA LEU A 89 6.60 5.65 -10.17
C LEU A 89 6.26 5.34 -11.63
N ASN A 90 7.10 4.60 -12.35
CA ASN A 90 6.84 4.21 -13.73
C ASN A 90 5.61 3.29 -13.84
N TYR A 91 5.47 2.33 -12.93
CA TYR A 91 4.29 1.46 -12.88
C TYR A 91 3.01 2.23 -12.59
N PHE A 92 3.08 3.20 -11.68
CA PHE A 92 1.96 4.07 -11.39
C PHE A 92 1.60 4.94 -12.60
N ALA A 93 2.60 5.49 -13.30
CA ALA A 93 2.41 6.24 -14.53
C ALA A 93 1.75 5.38 -15.63
N LEU A 94 2.17 4.12 -15.80
CA LEU A 94 1.56 3.18 -16.76
C LEU A 94 0.08 2.94 -16.49
N ILE A 95 -0.33 2.80 -15.22
CA ILE A 95 -1.76 2.70 -14.87
C ILE A 95 -2.47 4.02 -15.10
N MET A 96 -1.89 5.14 -14.66
CA MET A 96 -2.50 6.47 -14.82
C MET A 96 -2.75 6.82 -16.28
N LEU A 97 -1.89 6.37 -17.20
CA LEU A 97 -2.11 6.53 -18.65
C LEU A 97 -3.42 5.90 -19.12
N ASN A 98 -3.88 4.79 -18.53
CA ASN A 98 -5.18 4.19 -18.88
C ASN A 98 -6.36 5.16 -18.64
N PHE A 99 -6.26 6.02 -17.62
CA PHE A 99 -7.30 6.98 -17.27
C PHE A 99 -7.23 8.28 -18.08
N LEU A 100 -6.03 8.65 -18.54
CA LEU A 100 -5.79 9.90 -19.26
C LEU A 100 -5.86 9.73 -20.79
N GLU A 101 -5.83 8.50 -21.29
CA GLU A 101 -5.93 8.22 -22.72
C GLU A 101 -7.34 8.45 -23.27
N LYS A 102 -7.41 9.02 -24.48
CA LYS A 102 -8.68 9.12 -25.20
C LYS A 102 -9.14 7.73 -25.63
N PRO A 103 -10.40 7.34 -25.34
CA PRO A 103 -10.91 6.05 -25.76
C PRO A 103 -11.05 5.97 -27.29
N LEU A 104 -10.89 4.77 -27.86
CA LEU A 104 -10.85 4.58 -29.32
C LEU A 104 -12.14 5.00 -30.03
N TRP A 105 -13.30 4.71 -29.44
CA TRP A 105 -14.61 5.05 -30.00
C TRP A 105 -14.79 6.56 -30.20
N CYS A 106 -14.10 7.37 -29.40
CA CYS A 106 -14.12 8.82 -29.48
C CYS A 106 -13.44 9.40 -30.74
N SER A 107 -12.42 8.71 -31.27
CA SER A 107 -11.52 9.30 -32.26
C SER A 107 -12.08 9.41 -33.68
N LYS A 108 -13.13 8.66 -34.03
CA LYS A 108 -13.65 8.58 -35.41
C LYS A 108 -15.16 8.56 -35.58
N TYR A 109 -15.92 8.10 -34.56
CA TYR A 109 -17.36 7.86 -34.72
C TYR A 109 -18.24 9.05 -34.33
N SER A 110 -17.67 10.12 -33.75
CA SER A 110 -18.44 11.26 -33.29
C SER A 110 -18.14 12.52 -34.08
N THR A 111 -19.19 13.20 -34.53
CA THR A 111 -19.13 14.59 -35.02
C THR A 111 -18.85 15.57 -33.88
N VAL A 112 -19.05 15.14 -32.63
CA VAL A 112 -18.88 15.92 -31.41
C VAL A 112 -17.59 15.49 -30.71
N SER A 113 -16.74 16.44 -30.32
CA SER A 113 -15.53 16.12 -29.56
C SER A 113 -15.89 15.48 -28.22
N CYS A 114 -15.19 14.44 -27.76
CA CYS A 114 -15.38 13.91 -26.40
C CYS A 114 -14.88 14.85 -25.29
N SER A 115 -14.39 16.03 -25.67
CA SER A 115 -14.25 17.16 -24.75
C SER A 115 -15.60 17.75 -24.35
N ASP A 116 -16.67 17.50 -25.13
CA ASP A 116 -18.04 17.91 -24.83
C ASP A 116 -18.69 16.91 -23.86
N ARG A 117 -18.69 17.31 -22.58
CA ARG A 117 -19.13 16.49 -21.45
C ARG A 117 -20.65 16.45 -21.30
N ASP A 118 -21.35 17.40 -21.90
CA ASP A 118 -22.81 17.44 -21.86
C ASP A 118 -23.41 16.40 -22.82
N TYR A 119 -22.66 16.05 -23.87
CA TYR A 119 -23.06 15.06 -24.86
C TYR A 119 -22.66 13.63 -24.48
N TYR A 120 -21.38 13.40 -24.17
CA TYR A 120 -20.88 12.12 -23.66
C TYR A 120 -20.63 12.28 -22.15
N PHE A 121 -21.44 11.61 -21.32
CA PHE A 121 -21.35 11.64 -19.85
C PHE A 121 -20.04 10.99 -19.36
N LEU A 122 -18.93 11.69 -19.53
CA LEU A 122 -17.57 11.26 -19.24
C LEU A 122 -17.10 11.85 -17.90
N GLY A 123 -16.07 11.22 -17.32
CA GLY A 123 -15.42 11.73 -16.11
C GLY A 123 -14.73 13.08 -16.34
N GLN A 124 -14.42 13.80 -15.26
CA GLN A 124 -13.82 15.13 -15.34
C GLN A 124 -12.31 15.18 -15.58
N LEU A 125 -11.65 14.02 -15.70
CA LEU A 125 -10.20 13.96 -15.95
C LEU A 125 -9.85 14.55 -17.32
N PRO A 126 -8.71 15.27 -17.44
CA PRO A 126 -8.24 15.80 -18.70
C PRO A 126 -7.71 14.65 -19.58
N TYR A 127 -8.23 14.54 -20.80
CA TYR A 127 -7.72 13.57 -21.77
C TYR A 127 -6.49 14.10 -22.50
N LEU A 128 -5.44 13.28 -22.58
CA LEU A 128 -4.23 13.55 -23.35
C LEU A 128 -4.54 13.59 -24.85
N THR A 129 -3.82 14.44 -25.59
CA THR A 129 -3.82 14.36 -27.06
C THR A 129 -3.13 13.07 -27.53
N SER A 130 -3.41 12.62 -28.76
CA SER A 130 -2.81 11.40 -29.30
C SER A 130 -1.27 11.48 -29.38
N ALA A 131 -0.73 12.68 -29.64
CA ALA A 131 0.72 12.91 -29.66
C ALA A 131 1.33 12.86 -28.24
N GLU A 132 0.71 13.52 -27.26
CA GLU A 132 1.17 13.48 -25.87
C GLU A 132 1.11 12.05 -25.31
N SER A 133 0.01 11.34 -25.55
CA SER A 133 -0.16 9.94 -25.14
C SER A 133 0.94 9.05 -25.72
N LEU A 134 1.27 9.20 -27.00
CA LEU A 134 2.35 8.44 -27.64
C LEU A 134 3.72 8.72 -26.99
N ILE A 135 4.00 9.98 -26.66
CA ILE A 135 5.26 10.39 -26.01
C ILE A 135 5.35 9.76 -24.62
N TYR A 136 4.31 9.88 -23.80
CA TYR A 136 4.30 9.29 -22.46
C TYR A 136 4.40 7.75 -22.50
N GLU A 137 3.71 7.11 -23.44
CA GLU A 137 3.80 5.66 -23.62
C GLU A 137 5.21 5.24 -24.04
N ALA A 138 5.86 5.95 -24.96
CA ALA A 138 7.23 5.65 -25.38
C ALA A 138 8.25 5.84 -24.23
N VAL A 139 8.10 6.91 -23.43
CA VAL A 139 8.97 7.16 -22.27
C VAL A 139 8.80 6.07 -21.21
N THR A 140 7.56 5.76 -20.83
CA THR A 140 7.28 4.73 -19.80
C THR A 140 7.69 3.33 -20.26
N LEU A 141 7.53 3.02 -21.55
CA LEU A 141 8.00 1.77 -22.16
C LEU A 141 9.53 1.65 -22.16
N THR A 142 10.25 2.76 -22.39
CA THR A 142 11.72 2.78 -22.35
C THR A 142 12.22 2.48 -20.94
N VAL A 143 11.64 3.12 -19.92
CA VAL A 143 11.97 2.85 -18.51
C VAL A 143 11.60 1.40 -18.14
N LEU A 144 10.47 0.90 -18.62
CA LEU A 144 10.04 -0.48 -18.41
C LEU A 144 10.99 -1.50 -19.04
N LEU A 145 11.52 -1.21 -20.23
CA LEU A 145 12.50 -2.05 -20.92
C LEU A 145 13.77 -2.16 -20.07
N VAL A 146 14.31 -1.04 -19.58
CA VAL A 146 15.47 -1.06 -18.70
C VAL A 146 15.19 -1.89 -17.46
N HIS A 147 14.04 -1.71 -16.81
CA HIS A 147 13.66 -2.49 -15.65
C HIS A 147 13.60 -4.01 -15.93
N ILE A 148 12.96 -4.45 -17.01
CA ILE A 148 12.76 -5.87 -17.30
C ILE A 148 14.08 -6.57 -17.66
N PHE A 149 15.01 -5.87 -18.31
CA PHE A 149 16.31 -6.43 -18.68
C PHE A 149 17.39 -6.24 -17.60
N PHE A 150 17.19 -5.39 -16.59
CA PHE A 150 18.14 -5.19 -15.50
C PHE A 150 18.47 -6.49 -14.72
N PRO A 151 17.50 -7.39 -14.41
CA PRO A 151 17.77 -8.67 -13.77
C PRO A 151 18.79 -9.56 -14.49
N LEU A 152 18.95 -9.41 -15.81
CA LEU A 152 19.97 -10.12 -16.57
C LEU A 152 21.39 -9.87 -16.04
N ALA A 153 21.63 -8.69 -15.45
CA ALA A 153 22.93 -8.29 -14.92
C ALA A 153 23.29 -8.96 -13.58
N TYR A 154 22.31 -9.35 -12.75
CA TYR A 154 22.57 -9.97 -11.44
C TYR A 154 22.14 -11.45 -11.34
N GLU A 155 21.16 -11.91 -12.14
CA GLU A 155 20.73 -13.32 -12.19
C GLU A 155 21.56 -14.14 -13.19
N GLY A 156 22.07 -13.51 -14.25
CA GLY A 156 22.71 -14.20 -15.38
C GLY A 156 21.70 -14.75 -16.41
N GLN A 157 22.19 -15.14 -17.59
CA GLN A 157 21.34 -15.48 -18.74
C GLN A 157 20.50 -16.74 -18.51
N ASP A 158 21.12 -17.84 -18.08
CA ASP A 158 20.43 -19.14 -17.97
C ASP A 158 19.30 -19.13 -16.95
N ILE A 159 19.53 -18.48 -15.79
CA ILE A 159 18.55 -18.37 -14.71
C ILE A 159 17.40 -17.46 -15.14
N PHE A 160 17.72 -16.32 -15.75
CA PHE A 160 16.74 -15.37 -16.23
C PHE A 160 15.76 -16.00 -17.23
N TRP A 161 16.25 -16.77 -18.21
CA TRP A 161 15.41 -17.45 -19.19
C TRP A 161 14.69 -18.68 -18.64
N ARG A 162 15.20 -19.32 -17.57
CA ARG A 162 14.50 -20.43 -16.91
C ARG A 162 13.29 -19.96 -16.11
N ASN A 163 13.33 -18.75 -15.55
CA ASN A 163 12.26 -18.20 -14.74
C ASN A 163 11.00 -17.90 -15.58
N GLN A 164 9.88 -18.53 -15.23
CA GLN A 164 8.61 -18.39 -15.93
C GLN A 164 8.06 -16.96 -15.89
N PHE A 165 8.28 -16.24 -14.78
CA PHE A 165 7.82 -14.85 -14.63
C PHE A 165 8.58 -13.90 -15.55
N ASN A 166 9.89 -14.05 -15.67
CA ASN A 166 10.70 -13.23 -16.57
C ASN A 166 10.31 -13.47 -18.04
N ARG A 167 10.09 -14.73 -18.42
CA ARG A 167 9.55 -15.07 -19.75
C ARG A 167 8.19 -14.43 -20.02
N LEU A 168 7.28 -14.47 -19.05
CA LEU A 168 5.97 -13.83 -19.16
C LEU A 168 6.09 -12.31 -19.33
N LYS A 169 6.96 -11.66 -18.55
CA LYS A 169 7.24 -10.21 -18.68
C LYS A 169 7.74 -9.83 -20.06
N ILE A 170 8.66 -10.62 -20.65
CA ILE A 170 9.18 -10.37 -22.01
C ILE A 170 8.09 -10.56 -23.07
N LEU A 171 7.27 -11.60 -22.93
CA LEU A 171 6.14 -11.86 -23.84
C LEU A 171 5.14 -10.70 -23.80
N LEU A 172 4.75 -10.24 -22.62
CA LEU A 172 3.87 -9.07 -22.43
C LEU A 172 4.51 -7.78 -22.98
N LEU A 173 5.83 -7.61 -22.80
CA LEU A 173 6.55 -6.44 -23.30
C LEU A 173 6.53 -6.41 -24.82
N THR A 174 6.71 -7.56 -25.45
CA THR A 174 6.67 -7.71 -26.91
C THR A 174 5.29 -7.32 -27.44
N PHE A 175 4.20 -7.74 -26.79
CA PHE A 175 2.84 -7.33 -27.15
C PHE A 175 2.61 -5.82 -26.95
N LEU A 176 3.14 -5.24 -25.88
CA LEU A 176 3.02 -3.79 -25.62
C LEU A 176 3.79 -2.96 -26.66
N VAL A 177 5.01 -3.38 -27.03
CA VAL A 177 5.78 -2.75 -28.13
C VAL A 177 5.03 -2.86 -29.45
N ALA A 178 4.46 -4.03 -29.75
CA ALA A 178 3.67 -4.23 -30.96
C ALA A 178 2.42 -3.33 -31.00
N ASP A 179 1.69 -3.21 -29.89
CA ASP A 179 0.52 -2.31 -29.77
C ASP A 179 0.92 -0.84 -30.00
N LEU A 180 2.03 -0.38 -29.40
CA LEU A 180 2.55 0.97 -29.61
C LEU A 180 2.92 1.23 -31.08
N VAL A 181 3.61 0.29 -31.73
CA VAL A 181 3.96 0.39 -33.15
C VAL A 181 2.69 0.45 -34.00
N VAL A 182 1.72 -0.43 -33.76
CA VAL A 182 0.44 -0.42 -34.48
C VAL A 182 -0.31 0.90 -34.26
N TYR A 183 -0.32 1.43 -33.03
CA TYR A 183 -0.94 2.72 -32.72
C TYR A 183 -0.24 3.90 -33.41
N SER A 184 1.10 3.89 -33.47
CA SER A 184 1.87 4.91 -34.20
C SER A 184 1.59 4.88 -35.70
N VAL A 185 1.43 3.70 -36.29
CA VAL A 185 1.09 3.52 -37.70
C VAL A 185 -0.36 3.93 -37.98
N TYR A 186 -1.28 3.68 -37.04
CA TYR A 186 -2.66 4.16 -37.12
C TYR A 186 -2.77 5.69 -37.12
N LEU A 187 -1.91 6.38 -36.35
CA LEU A 187 -1.86 7.84 -36.34
C LEU A 187 -1.26 8.41 -37.63
N SER A 188 -0.43 7.62 -38.35
CA SER A 188 0.10 8.00 -39.66
C SER A 188 -0.99 7.95 -40.74
N PRO A 189 -1.08 8.94 -41.62
CA PRO A 189 -2.14 9.03 -42.64
C PRO A 189 -2.09 7.93 -43.73
N ALA A 190 -1.16 6.96 -43.66
CA ALA A 190 -0.78 6.12 -44.81
C ALA A 190 -1.29 4.67 -44.82
N ALA A 191 -1.88 4.09 -43.76
CA ALA A 191 -2.05 2.63 -43.76
C ALA A 191 -3.34 2.02 -43.16
N PHE A 192 -3.92 2.53 -42.07
CA PHE A 192 -5.05 1.83 -41.43
C PHE A 192 -6.20 2.75 -41.03
N SER A 193 -7.39 2.44 -41.55
CA SER A 193 -8.62 3.18 -41.26
C SER A 193 -9.35 2.68 -40.01
N LEU A 194 -9.03 1.49 -39.47
CA LEU A 194 -9.71 0.93 -38.29
C LEU A 194 -8.73 0.23 -37.34
N LEU A 195 -8.71 0.66 -36.06
CA LEU A 195 -8.12 -0.10 -34.96
C LEU A 195 -9.27 -0.52 -34.02
N PRO A 196 -9.78 -1.75 -34.14
CA PRO A 196 -10.98 -2.16 -33.40
C PRO A 196 -10.72 -2.40 -31.91
N PHE A 197 -9.48 -2.73 -31.52
CA PHE A 197 -9.13 -3.15 -30.17
C PHE A 197 -7.73 -2.70 -29.81
N ARG A 198 -7.56 -2.17 -28.59
CA ARG A 198 -6.24 -1.86 -28.02
C ARG A 198 -6.03 -2.72 -26.79
N ILE A 199 -4.96 -3.52 -26.81
CA ILE A 199 -4.67 -4.48 -25.73
C ILE A 199 -3.78 -3.87 -24.64
N ALA A 200 -3.08 -2.77 -24.96
CA ALA A 200 -2.16 -2.10 -24.05
C ALA A 200 -2.72 -1.83 -22.64
N PRO A 201 -3.94 -1.28 -22.44
CA PRO A 201 -4.49 -1.04 -21.11
C PRO A 201 -4.50 -2.27 -20.19
N TYR A 202 -4.85 -3.44 -20.73
CA TYR A 202 -4.89 -4.70 -19.97
C TYR A 202 -3.49 -5.15 -19.58
N ILE A 203 -2.57 -5.10 -20.55
CA ILE A 203 -1.17 -5.52 -20.35
C ILE A 203 -0.49 -4.62 -19.31
N ARG A 204 -0.77 -3.31 -19.29
CA ARG A 204 -0.25 -2.37 -18.30
C ARG A 204 -0.66 -2.75 -16.86
N VAL A 205 -1.93 -3.11 -16.66
CA VAL A 205 -2.42 -3.56 -15.35
C VAL A 205 -1.77 -4.91 -14.97
N VAL A 206 -1.66 -5.86 -15.90
CA VAL A 206 -0.97 -7.13 -15.63
C VAL A 206 0.50 -6.90 -15.27
N PHE A 207 1.20 -5.98 -15.94
CA PHE A 207 2.56 -5.59 -15.58
C PHE A 207 2.66 -5.01 -14.16
N PHE A 208 1.72 -4.16 -13.77
CA PHE A 208 1.68 -3.61 -12.42
C PHE A 208 1.56 -4.72 -11.36
N ILE A 209 0.66 -5.68 -11.57
CA ILE A 209 0.49 -6.83 -10.66
C ILE A 209 1.76 -7.71 -10.60
N LEU A 210 2.40 -7.98 -11.74
CA LEU A 210 3.56 -8.88 -11.81
C LEU A 210 4.85 -8.28 -11.24
N ASN A 211 4.94 -6.96 -11.12
CA ASN A 211 6.14 -6.29 -10.62
C ASN A 211 6.07 -5.96 -9.13
N ILE A 212 4.89 -5.68 -8.57
CA ILE A 212 4.74 -5.48 -7.13
C ILE A 212 4.60 -6.84 -6.44
N ARG A 213 5.60 -7.22 -5.64
CA ARG A 213 5.67 -8.51 -4.94
C ARG A 213 4.40 -8.79 -4.11
N GLU A 214 3.95 -7.81 -3.33
CA GLU A 214 2.78 -7.97 -2.47
C GLU A 214 1.47 -8.22 -3.24
N LEU A 215 1.31 -7.63 -4.44
CA LEU A 215 0.15 -7.88 -5.30
C LEU A 215 0.22 -9.25 -5.95
N LYS A 216 1.41 -9.66 -6.39
CA LYS A 216 1.64 -11.02 -6.91
C LYS A 216 1.33 -12.07 -5.84
N ASP A 217 1.83 -11.87 -4.62
CA ASP A 217 1.58 -12.77 -3.50
C ASP A 217 0.06 -12.83 -3.19
N SER A 218 -0.63 -11.68 -3.21
CA SER A 218 -2.10 -11.62 -3.08
C SER A 218 -2.84 -12.36 -4.19
N LEU A 219 -2.37 -12.28 -5.45
CA LEU A 219 -2.95 -12.99 -6.59
C LEU A 219 -2.73 -14.50 -6.49
N VAL A 220 -1.57 -14.94 -5.98
CA VAL A 220 -1.31 -16.36 -5.72
C VAL A 220 -2.26 -16.90 -4.65
N ILE A 221 -2.54 -16.12 -3.59
CA ILE A 221 -3.55 -16.48 -2.59
C ILE A 221 -4.90 -16.70 -3.26
N LEU A 222 -5.33 -15.73 -4.09
CA LEU A 222 -6.61 -15.78 -4.80
C LEU A 222 -6.70 -16.99 -5.75
N ALA A 223 -5.61 -17.31 -6.45
CA ALA A 223 -5.56 -18.48 -7.33
C ALA A 223 -5.65 -19.80 -6.54
N GLY A 224 -5.00 -19.89 -5.37
CA GLY A 224 -5.05 -21.06 -4.49
C GLY A 224 -6.45 -21.36 -3.94
N MET A 225 -7.23 -20.31 -3.63
CA MET A 225 -8.62 -20.44 -3.14
C MET A 225 -9.67 -20.59 -4.25
N LEU A 226 -9.30 -20.45 -5.53
CA LEU A 226 -10.27 -20.47 -6.63
C LEU A 226 -11.02 -21.81 -6.71
N GLY A 227 -10.33 -22.93 -6.46
CA GLY A 227 -10.94 -24.26 -6.53
C GLY A 227 -12.04 -24.48 -5.49
N THR A 228 -11.79 -24.11 -4.23
CA THR A 228 -12.79 -24.20 -3.14
C THR A 228 -13.91 -23.19 -3.35
N TYR A 229 -13.59 -21.98 -3.80
CA TYR A 229 -14.57 -20.95 -4.13
C TYR A 229 -15.55 -21.40 -5.22
N LEU A 230 -15.07 -22.02 -6.30
CA LEU A 230 -15.94 -22.52 -7.38
C LEU A 230 -16.95 -23.58 -6.89
N ASN A 231 -16.56 -24.44 -5.96
CA ASN A 231 -17.47 -25.44 -5.39
C ASN A 231 -18.62 -24.79 -4.61
N VAL A 232 -18.32 -23.76 -3.80
CA VAL A 232 -19.35 -23.05 -3.05
C VAL A 232 -20.20 -22.18 -3.97
N LEU A 233 -19.60 -21.57 -5.00
CA LEU A 233 -20.32 -20.85 -6.03
C LEU A 233 -21.34 -21.75 -6.74
N ALA A 234 -21.01 -23.03 -6.97
CA ALA A 234 -21.95 -23.99 -7.54
C ALA A 234 -23.15 -24.26 -6.62
N LEU A 235 -22.94 -24.37 -5.30
CA LEU A 235 -24.02 -24.50 -4.31
C LEU A 235 -24.91 -23.24 -4.28
N TRP A 236 -24.30 -22.06 -4.32
CA TRP A 236 -25.01 -20.78 -4.40
C TRP A 236 -25.85 -20.68 -5.69
N LEU A 237 -25.28 -21.06 -6.83
CA LEU A 237 -25.98 -21.07 -8.11
C LEU A 237 -27.15 -22.06 -8.07
N LEU A 238 -26.99 -23.23 -7.43
CA LEU A 238 -28.07 -24.18 -7.25
C LEU A 238 -29.21 -23.61 -6.40
N PHE A 239 -28.90 -22.96 -5.27
CA PHE A 239 -29.88 -22.28 -4.44
C PHE A 239 -30.65 -21.22 -5.24
N LEU A 240 -29.92 -20.42 -6.02
CA LEU A 240 -30.48 -19.36 -6.84
C LEU A 240 -31.40 -19.93 -7.95
N LEU A 241 -30.95 -20.93 -8.70
CA LEU A 241 -31.75 -21.59 -9.73
C LEU A 241 -33.04 -22.22 -9.16
N PHE A 242 -32.93 -22.91 -8.02
CA PHE A 242 -34.08 -23.55 -7.36
C PHE A 242 -35.09 -22.53 -6.83
N SER A 243 -34.60 -21.52 -6.09
CA SER A 243 -35.45 -20.47 -5.52
C SER A 243 -36.13 -19.62 -6.60
N SER A 244 -35.46 -19.32 -7.71
CA SER A 244 -36.04 -18.65 -8.85
C SER A 244 -37.10 -19.49 -9.57
N TRP A 245 -36.92 -20.80 -9.63
CA TRP A 245 -37.92 -21.70 -10.22
C TRP A 245 -39.17 -21.73 -9.34
N LEU A 246 -38.98 -21.86 -8.02
CA LEU A 246 -40.07 -21.82 -7.06
C LEU A 246 -40.82 -20.48 -7.09
N ALA A 247 -40.09 -19.35 -7.15
CA ALA A 247 -40.69 -18.03 -7.32
C ALA A 247 -41.52 -17.94 -8.61
N TYR A 248 -40.97 -18.41 -9.73
CA TYR A 248 -41.66 -18.37 -11.02
C TYR A 248 -43.00 -19.14 -10.97
N VAL A 249 -42.99 -20.35 -10.42
CA VAL A 249 -44.20 -21.19 -10.31
C VAL A 249 -45.22 -20.62 -9.32
N ILE A 250 -44.79 -20.10 -8.16
CA ILE A 250 -45.71 -19.55 -7.15
C ILE A 250 -46.44 -18.30 -7.67
N PHE A 251 -45.74 -17.47 -8.44
CA PHE A 251 -46.24 -16.16 -8.86
C PHE A 251 -46.75 -16.11 -10.30
N GLU A 252 -46.77 -17.23 -11.02
CA GLU A 252 -47.16 -17.31 -12.44
C GLU A 252 -48.52 -16.64 -12.72
N ASP A 253 -49.53 -16.95 -11.90
CA ASP A 253 -50.91 -16.44 -12.05
C ASP A 253 -51.16 -15.08 -11.37
N THR A 254 -50.13 -14.46 -10.78
CA THR A 254 -50.27 -13.20 -10.03
C THR A 254 -49.88 -11.99 -10.90
N LEU A 255 -50.27 -10.77 -10.47
CA LEU A 255 -49.83 -9.53 -11.12
C LEU A 255 -48.29 -9.41 -11.19
N GLN A 256 -47.59 -10.01 -10.22
CA GLN A 256 -46.13 -10.10 -10.18
C GLN A 256 -45.58 -10.96 -11.32
N GLY A 257 -46.22 -12.10 -11.62
CA GLY A 257 -45.93 -12.99 -12.75
C GLY A 257 -46.00 -12.27 -14.09
N GLN A 258 -46.98 -11.40 -14.25
CA GLN A 258 -47.23 -10.68 -15.50
C GLN A 258 -46.30 -9.48 -15.73
N THR A 259 -45.74 -8.91 -14.66
CA THR A 259 -44.96 -7.66 -14.73
C THR A 259 -43.45 -7.87 -14.59
N LEU A 260 -43.02 -8.65 -13.59
CA LEU A 260 -41.61 -8.84 -13.24
C LEU A 260 -41.13 -10.27 -13.50
N PHE A 261 -41.97 -11.28 -13.25
CA PHE A 261 -41.61 -12.71 -13.39
C PHE A 261 -42.16 -13.32 -14.68
N THR A 262 -42.02 -12.59 -15.80
CA THR A 262 -42.58 -12.95 -17.11
C THR A 262 -42.00 -14.24 -17.69
N SER A 263 -40.75 -14.56 -17.36
CA SER A 263 -40.06 -15.78 -17.77
C SER A 263 -39.13 -16.24 -16.67
N TYR A 264 -38.76 -17.53 -16.68
CA TYR A 264 -37.77 -18.05 -15.73
C TYR A 264 -36.47 -17.23 -15.72
N GLY A 265 -35.98 -16.79 -16.89
CA GLY A 265 -34.78 -15.96 -16.98
C GLY A 265 -34.92 -14.58 -16.34
N ALA A 266 -36.08 -13.93 -16.50
CA ALA A 266 -36.37 -12.65 -15.84
C ALA A 266 -36.48 -12.84 -14.31
N THR A 267 -37.19 -13.89 -13.87
CA THR A 267 -37.29 -14.24 -12.44
C THR A 267 -35.92 -14.54 -11.84
N LEU A 268 -35.06 -15.26 -12.56
CA LEU A 268 -33.69 -15.56 -12.15
C LEU A 268 -32.90 -14.28 -11.90
N TYR A 269 -32.97 -13.31 -12.81
CA TYR A 269 -32.33 -12.01 -12.66
C TYR A 269 -32.87 -11.23 -11.45
N HIS A 270 -34.20 -11.14 -11.29
CA HIS A 270 -34.79 -10.40 -10.18
C HIS A 270 -34.51 -11.05 -8.81
N MET A 271 -34.48 -12.38 -8.73
CA MET A 271 -34.06 -13.11 -7.53
C MET A 271 -32.57 -12.94 -7.26
N PHE A 272 -31.72 -12.95 -8.29
CA PHE A 272 -30.30 -12.63 -8.12
C PHE A 272 -30.08 -11.23 -7.53
N VAL A 273 -30.80 -10.22 -8.01
CA VAL A 273 -30.73 -8.86 -7.45
C VAL A 273 -31.34 -8.80 -6.03
N LEU A 274 -32.35 -9.63 -5.75
CA LEU A 274 -32.90 -9.75 -4.39
C LEU A 274 -31.93 -10.45 -3.43
N PHE A 275 -31.13 -11.39 -3.91
CA PHE A 275 -30.06 -12.02 -3.13
C PHE A 275 -29.06 -10.99 -2.61
N THR A 276 -28.76 -9.95 -3.40
CA THR A 276 -27.91 -8.84 -2.98
C THR A 276 -28.67 -7.78 -2.18
N THR A 277 -29.97 -7.96 -1.95
CA THR A 277 -30.90 -7.04 -1.27
C THR A 277 -31.04 -5.67 -1.94
N SER A 278 -30.58 -5.51 -3.19
CA SER A 278 -30.51 -4.20 -3.85
C SER A 278 -31.87 -3.69 -4.33
N ASN A 279 -32.82 -4.58 -4.61
CA ASN A 279 -34.18 -4.26 -5.07
C ASN A 279 -35.24 -4.56 -4.00
N ASN A 280 -34.85 -4.68 -2.73
CA ASN A 280 -35.77 -4.85 -1.60
C ASN A 280 -36.15 -3.48 -1.02
N PRO A 281 -37.44 -3.13 -0.88
CA PRO A 281 -38.62 -3.98 -1.03
C PRO A 281 -39.24 -4.03 -2.44
N ASP A 282 -38.79 -3.19 -3.36
CA ASP A 282 -39.45 -2.90 -4.65
C ASP A 282 -39.87 -4.13 -5.46
N VAL A 283 -39.03 -5.17 -5.48
CA VAL A 283 -39.27 -6.38 -6.28
C VAL A 283 -40.51 -7.16 -5.85
N TRP A 284 -40.96 -7.08 -4.60
CA TRP A 284 -42.08 -7.88 -4.10
C TRP A 284 -43.28 -7.06 -3.62
N ILE A 285 -43.24 -5.73 -3.79
CA ILE A 285 -44.37 -4.84 -3.51
C ILE A 285 -45.64 -5.26 -4.28
N PRO A 286 -45.61 -5.56 -5.60
CA PRO A 286 -46.82 -5.93 -6.33
C PRO A 286 -47.45 -7.23 -5.79
N ALA A 287 -46.62 -8.25 -5.51
CA ALA A 287 -47.08 -9.47 -4.84
C ALA A 287 -47.68 -9.17 -3.45
N TYR A 288 -47.02 -8.34 -2.63
CA TYR A 288 -47.52 -8.00 -1.29
C TYR A 288 -48.84 -7.22 -1.30
N LYS A 289 -49.06 -6.38 -2.33
CA LYS A 289 -50.32 -5.67 -2.54
C LYS A 289 -51.47 -6.61 -2.90
N ASP A 290 -51.17 -7.71 -3.60
CA ASP A 290 -52.15 -8.74 -3.96
C ASP A 290 -52.51 -9.61 -2.73
N SER A 291 -51.51 -10.11 -2.02
CA SER A 291 -51.72 -10.80 -0.74
C SER A 291 -50.55 -10.60 0.21
N ARG A 292 -50.90 -10.25 1.46
CA ARG A 292 -49.92 -10.06 2.54
C ARG A 292 -49.11 -11.33 2.82
N TRP A 293 -49.68 -12.51 2.58
CA TRP A 293 -49.01 -13.80 2.84
C TRP A 293 -47.82 -14.06 1.92
N TYR A 294 -47.77 -13.43 0.74
CA TYR A 294 -46.64 -13.59 -0.18
C TYR A 294 -45.34 -13.00 0.38
N CYS A 295 -45.38 -12.11 1.37
CA CYS A 295 -44.15 -11.64 2.03
C CYS A 295 -43.38 -12.77 2.72
N LEU A 296 -44.06 -13.85 3.15
CA LEU A 296 -43.41 -14.99 3.79
C LEU A 296 -42.40 -15.66 2.86
N PHE A 297 -42.70 -15.74 1.56
CA PHE A 297 -41.77 -16.29 0.58
C PHE A 297 -40.49 -15.44 0.51
N PHE A 298 -40.62 -14.12 0.35
CA PHE A 298 -39.46 -13.22 0.21
C PHE A 298 -38.67 -13.09 1.51
N VAL A 299 -39.34 -13.04 2.67
CA VAL A 299 -38.68 -13.04 3.98
C VAL A 299 -37.92 -14.34 4.20
N LEU A 300 -38.51 -15.49 3.88
CA LEU A 300 -37.82 -16.78 3.96
C LEU A 300 -36.64 -16.86 2.98
N TYR A 301 -36.81 -16.37 1.76
CA TYR A 301 -35.76 -16.29 0.75
C TYR A 301 -34.58 -15.43 1.22
N VAL A 302 -34.84 -14.22 1.71
CA VAL A 302 -33.80 -13.33 2.24
C VAL A 302 -33.15 -13.95 3.48
N LEU A 303 -33.94 -14.57 4.36
CA LEU A 303 -33.39 -15.23 5.54
C LEU A 303 -32.42 -16.36 5.17
N LEU A 304 -32.83 -17.27 4.29
CA LEU A 304 -31.99 -18.38 3.86
C LEU A 304 -30.83 -17.90 2.97
N GLY A 305 -31.09 -17.02 2.01
CA GLY A 305 -30.07 -16.53 1.08
C GLY A 305 -29.02 -15.65 1.75
N VAL A 306 -29.47 -14.61 2.47
CA VAL A 306 -28.61 -13.52 2.98
C VAL A 306 -28.05 -13.77 4.36
N TYR A 307 -28.65 -14.65 5.18
CA TYR A 307 -28.05 -15.01 6.48
C TYR A 307 -27.44 -16.40 6.51
N PHE A 308 -27.94 -17.37 5.73
CA PHE A 308 -27.33 -18.70 5.69
C PHE A 308 -26.35 -18.85 4.53
N VAL A 309 -26.79 -18.64 3.28
CA VAL A 309 -25.93 -18.92 2.11
C VAL A 309 -24.74 -17.96 2.02
N THR A 310 -24.93 -16.65 2.12
CA THR A 310 -23.83 -15.65 2.11
C THR A 310 -22.82 -15.86 3.25
N ASN A 311 -23.27 -16.14 4.48
CA ASN A 311 -22.37 -16.38 5.62
C ASN A 311 -21.61 -17.70 5.47
N LEU A 312 -22.23 -18.72 4.87
CA LEU A 312 -21.53 -19.95 4.49
C LEU A 312 -20.45 -19.67 3.44
N ILE A 313 -20.77 -18.87 2.41
CA ILE A 313 -19.78 -18.44 1.40
C ILE A 313 -18.61 -17.74 2.08
N LEU A 314 -18.89 -16.76 2.95
CA LEU A 314 -17.88 -16.02 3.68
C LEU A 314 -17.01 -16.95 4.54
N ALA A 315 -17.62 -17.91 5.24
CA ALA A 315 -16.90 -18.87 6.08
C ALA A 315 -15.94 -19.76 5.28
N VAL A 316 -16.37 -20.29 4.13
CA VAL A 316 -15.51 -21.13 3.28
C VAL A 316 -14.40 -20.31 2.65
N VAL A 317 -14.69 -19.10 2.18
CA VAL A 317 -13.66 -18.19 1.64
C VAL A 317 -12.64 -17.83 2.73
N TYR A 318 -13.09 -17.56 3.95
CA TYR A 318 -12.21 -17.25 5.08
C TYR A 318 -11.29 -18.42 5.45
N ASP A 319 -11.82 -19.64 5.53
CA ASP A 319 -11.01 -20.83 5.82
C ASP A 319 -9.97 -21.10 4.72
N SER A 320 -10.39 -21.01 3.46
CA SER A 320 -9.49 -21.17 2.31
C SER A 320 -8.44 -20.07 2.25
N PHE A 321 -8.80 -18.83 2.57
CA PHE A 321 -7.87 -17.70 2.67
C PHE A 321 -6.83 -17.94 3.76
N LYS A 322 -7.27 -18.35 4.95
CA LYS A 322 -6.39 -18.63 6.09
C LYS A 322 -5.40 -19.75 5.76
N SER A 323 -5.86 -20.83 5.11
CA SER A 323 -5.01 -21.93 4.71
C SER A 323 -3.93 -21.49 3.70
N GLU A 324 -4.30 -20.70 2.71
CA GLU A 324 -3.37 -20.23 1.69
C GLU A 324 -2.39 -19.17 2.22
N LEU A 325 -2.87 -18.29 3.11
CA LEU A 325 -2.01 -17.37 3.86
C LEU A 325 -0.96 -18.12 4.69
N ALA A 326 -1.34 -19.20 5.37
CA ALA A 326 -0.41 -20.01 6.14
C ALA A 326 0.68 -20.64 5.26
N LYS A 327 0.35 -21.10 4.05
CA LYS A 327 1.36 -21.59 3.08
C LYS A 327 2.34 -20.51 2.66
N GLN A 328 1.86 -19.29 2.44
CA GLN A 328 2.74 -18.17 2.07
C GLN A 328 3.65 -17.74 3.21
N VAL A 329 3.14 -17.68 4.44
CA VAL A 329 3.96 -17.38 5.62
C VAL A 329 5.04 -18.45 5.79
N ALA A 330 4.70 -19.74 5.65
CA ALA A 330 5.66 -20.83 5.72
C ALA A 330 6.75 -20.73 4.62
N GLU A 331 6.40 -20.29 3.41
CA GLU A 331 7.38 -20.08 2.35
C GLU A 331 8.29 -18.86 2.64
N LYS A 332 7.75 -17.77 3.18
CA LYS A 332 8.56 -16.62 3.63
C LYS A 332 9.53 -17.02 4.76
N ASP A 333 9.09 -17.85 5.70
CA ASP A 333 9.93 -18.42 6.75
C ASP A 333 11.02 -19.35 6.18
N ARG A 334 10.70 -20.14 5.14
CA ARG A 334 11.69 -20.98 4.44
C ARG A 334 12.80 -20.14 3.81
N ILE A 335 12.45 -19.02 3.16
CA ILE A 335 13.42 -18.09 2.54
C ILE A 335 14.27 -17.42 3.63
N ARG A 336 13.65 -16.98 4.73
CA ARG A 336 14.35 -16.45 5.90
C ARG A 336 15.37 -17.46 6.43
N MET A 337 14.95 -18.70 6.66
CA MET A 337 15.81 -19.77 7.17
C MET A 337 16.99 -20.10 6.23
N LYS A 338 16.77 -20.06 4.90
CA LYS A 338 17.87 -20.20 3.93
C LYS A 338 18.91 -19.08 4.02
N THR A 339 18.43 -17.85 4.20
CA THR A 339 19.31 -16.68 4.36
C THR A 339 20.13 -16.79 5.66
N LEU A 340 19.48 -17.20 6.75
CA LEU A 340 20.15 -17.48 8.03
C LEU A 340 21.16 -18.62 7.92
N LYS A 341 20.82 -19.70 7.21
CA LYS A 341 21.75 -20.81 6.94
C LYS A 341 22.99 -20.34 6.18
N LYS A 342 22.83 -19.44 5.20
CA LYS A 342 23.96 -18.85 4.47
C LYS A 342 24.82 -17.98 5.40
N ALA A 343 24.19 -17.18 6.25
CA ALA A 343 24.90 -16.36 7.24
C ALA A 343 25.67 -17.23 8.24
N PHE A 344 25.07 -18.34 8.69
CA PHE A 344 25.67 -19.32 9.58
C PHE A 344 26.92 -19.97 8.94
N HIS A 345 26.82 -20.46 7.71
CA HIS A 345 27.98 -21.00 6.98
C HIS A 345 29.08 -19.96 6.70
N LEU A 346 28.75 -18.66 6.67
CA LEU A 346 29.75 -17.60 6.52
C LEU A 346 30.46 -17.28 7.84
N ALA A 347 29.75 -17.44 8.96
CA ALA A 347 30.30 -17.28 10.31
C ALA A 347 31.13 -18.51 10.74
N ASP A 348 30.75 -19.72 10.31
CA ASP A 348 31.50 -20.95 10.52
C ASP A 348 32.72 -21.00 9.59
N ASP A 349 33.87 -20.59 10.11
CA ASP A 349 35.10 -20.47 9.33
C ASP A 349 35.71 -21.82 8.89
N GLN A 350 35.35 -22.90 9.58
CA GLN A 350 35.91 -24.25 9.45
C GLN A 350 34.92 -25.28 8.90
N ASN A 351 33.66 -24.88 8.62
CA ASN A 351 32.60 -25.75 8.11
C ASN A 351 32.32 -26.96 9.04
N HIS A 352 32.45 -26.75 10.35
CA HIS A 352 32.19 -27.78 11.36
C HIS A 352 30.69 -28.06 11.56
N GLY A 353 29.82 -27.14 11.11
CA GLY A 353 28.37 -27.23 11.29
C GLY A 353 27.88 -26.69 12.64
N TYR A 354 28.74 -26.00 13.37
CA TYR A 354 28.44 -25.34 14.65
C TYR A 354 29.26 -24.06 14.80
N LEU A 355 28.79 -23.12 15.62
CA LEU A 355 29.52 -21.90 15.96
C LEU A 355 30.10 -21.99 17.38
N ASP A 356 31.39 -21.67 17.49
CA ASP A 356 32.08 -21.55 18.78
C ASP A 356 31.75 -20.22 19.46
N LYS A 357 31.94 -20.16 20.79
CA LYS A 357 31.76 -18.96 21.61
C LYS A 357 32.46 -17.72 21.02
N GLU A 358 33.70 -17.86 20.57
CA GLU A 358 34.48 -16.75 20.00
C GLU A 358 33.89 -16.24 18.68
N GLN A 359 33.46 -17.15 17.81
CA GLN A 359 32.82 -16.80 16.53
C GLN A 359 31.48 -16.08 16.76
N CYS A 360 30.70 -16.54 17.73
CA CYS A 360 29.45 -15.88 18.12
C CYS A 360 29.70 -14.48 18.70
N ILE A 361 30.70 -14.29 19.55
CA ILE A 361 31.03 -12.95 20.07
C ILE A 361 31.38 -11.99 18.92
N LEU A 362 32.19 -12.43 17.96
CA LEU A 362 32.56 -11.62 16.79
C LEU A 362 31.34 -11.26 15.95
N LEU A 363 30.45 -12.22 15.71
CA LEU A 363 29.21 -11.98 14.98
C LEU A 363 28.30 -10.98 15.70
N PHE A 364 28.19 -11.07 17.02
CA PHE A 364 27.38 -10.16 17.84
C PHE A 364 27.96 -8.74 17.88
N GLU A 365 29.28 -8.61 17.97
CA GLU A 365 29.96 -7.32 17.90
C GLU A 365 29.68 -6.61 16.57
N GLU A 366 29.65 -7.37 15.48
CA GLU A 366 29.28 -6.87 14.16
C GLU A 366 27.77 -6.59 14.02
N LEU A 367 26.91 -7.44 14.60
CA LEU A 367 25.46 -7.22 14.62
C LEU A 367 25.07 -5.99 15.43
N ASN A 368 25.87 -5.63 16.43
CA ASN A 368 25.69 -4.44 17.25
C ASN A 368 25.83 -3.13 16.45
N LYS A 369 26.39 -3.16 15.24
CA LYS A 369 26.41 -2.00 14.31
C LYS A 369 25.06 -1.73 13.63
N TYR A 370 24.13 -2.68 13.73
CA TYR A 370 22.82 -2.62 13.09
C TYR A 370 21.68 -2.61 14.13
N ARG A 371 21.88 -3.27 15.27
CA ARG A 371 20.91 -3.36 16.36
C ARG A 371 21.56 -2.91 17.65
N SER A 372 20.81 -2.20 18.50
CA SER A 372 21.31 -1.71 19.78
C SER A 372 21.39 -2.86 20.79
N LEU A 373 22.39 -3.73 20.65
CA LEU A 373 22.63 -4.80 21.59
C LEU A 373 23.28 -4.22 22.86
N PRO A 374 22.89 -4.68 24.05
CA PRO A 374 23.59 -4.30 25.26
C PRO A 374 25.06 -4.71 25.13
N LYS A 375 25.97 -3.84 25.57
CA LYS A 375 27.39 -4.18 25.68
C LYS A 375 27.54 -5.19 26.81
N ILE A 376 27.53 -6.47 26.45
CA ILE A 376 27.63 -7.59 27.37
C ILE A 376 29.11 -7.86 27.64
N SER A 377 29.49 -8.03 28.91
CA SER A 377 30.85 -8.46 29.26
C SER A 377 31.11 -9.88 28.73
N LYS A 378 32.36 -10.26 28.47
CA LYS A 378 32.66 -11.63 27.97
C LYS A 378 32.17 -12.74 28.94
N GLU A 379 32.07 -12.42 30.22
CA GLU A 379 31.62 -13.31 31.29
C GLU A 379 30.10 -13.45 31.29
N ASP A 380 29.37 -12.35 31.13
CA ASP A 380 27.90 -12.38 31.02
C ASP A 380 27.43 -13.03 29.71
N PHE A 381 28.23 -12.92 28.64
CA PHE A 381 27.92 -13.58 27.37
C PHE A 381 27.98 -15.11 27.51
N GLU A 382 28.81 -15.63 28.42
CA GLU A 382 28.90 -17.06 28.69
C GLU A 382 27.61 -17.62 29.29
N LEU A 383 26.95 -16.85 30.16
CA LEU A 383 25.66 -17.21 30.73
C LEU A 383 24.56 -17.21 29.66
N ILE A 384 24.58 -16.24 28.75
CA ILE A 384 23.64 -16.18 27.62
C ILE A 384 23.88 -17.34 26.66
N PHE A 385 25.14 -17.62 26.35
CA PHE A 385 25.53 -18.72 25.47
C PHE A 385 25.10 -20.07 26.06
N THR A 386 25.29 -20.29 27.37
CA THR A 386 24.87 -21.51 28.06
C THR A 386 23.34 -21.62 28.16
N ALA A 387 22.62 -20.50 28.28
CA ALA A 387 21.16 -20.50 28.30
C ALA A 387 20.52 -20.71 26.91
N LEU A 388 21.31 -20.56 25.85
CA LEU A 388 20.88 -20.70 24.46
C LEU A 388 21.26 -22.05 23.86
N ASP A 389 22.38 -22.62 24.31
CA ASP A 389 22.82 -23.97 23.98
C ASP A 389 21.90 -24.99 24.66
N ASP A 390 20.76 -25.25 24.02
CA ASP A 390 19.79 -26.26 24.45
C ASP A 390 20.38 -27.68 24.39
N SER A 391 21.41 -27.89 23.56
CA SER A 391 22.09 -29.17 23.38
C SER A 391 23.10 -29.50 24.49
N GLY A 392 23.62 -28.48 25.16
CA GLY A 392 24.60 -28.57 26.25
C GLY A 392 26.00 -29.00 25.80
N ASP A 393 26.35 -28.80 24.52
CA ASP A 393 27.64 -29.17 23.94
C ASP A 393 28.65 -28.00 23.84
N PHE A 394 28.29 -26.85 24.39
CA PHE A 394 28.98 -25.56 24.32
C PHE A 394 29.19 -25.06 22.89
N LYS A 395 28.29 -25.42 21.97
CA LYS A 395 28.31 -24.98 20.57
C LYS A 395 26.89 -24.59 20.15
N ILE A 396 26.80 -23.67 19.19
CA ILE A 396 25.50 -23.24 18.65
C ILE A 396 25.27 -23.91 17.31
N ASN A 397 24.23 -24.73 17.22
CA ASN A 397 23.78 -25.33 15.97
C ASN A 397 22.90 -24.36 15.15
N LEU A 398 22.54 -24.73 13.92
CA LEU A 398 21.76 -23.87 13.03
C LEU A 398 20.36 -23.51 13.59
N ALA A 399 19.72 -24.41 14.35
CA ALA A 399 18.39 -24.17 14.89
C ALA A 399 18.46 -23.18 16.07
N GLU A 400 19.37 -23.42 17.02
CA GLU A 400 19.66 -22.51 18.13
C GLU A 400 20.10 -21.13 17.63
N PHE A 401 20.90 -21.09 16.55
CA PHE A 401 21.28 -19.85 15.89
C PHE A 401 20.06 -19.07 15.37
N ALA A 402 19.11 -19.75 14.72
CA ALA A 402 17.92 -19.08 14.19
C ALA A 402 16.99 -18.56 15.30
N ASP A 403 16.84 -19.32 16.39
CA ASP A 403 16.06 -18.90 17.55
C ASP A 403 16.71 -17.71 18.26
N LEU A 404 18.05 -17.70 18.34
CA LEU A 404 18.82 -16.57 18.86
C LEU A 404 18.61 -15.30 18.04
N THR A 405 18.77 -15.36 16.71
CA THR A 405 18.61 -14.19 15.86
C THR A 405 17.18 -13.65 15.91
N GLN A 406 16.20 -14.55 16.04
CA GLN A 406 14.80 -14.17 16.24
C GLN A 406 14.57 -13.48 17.58
N ALA A 407 15.10 -14.04 18.67
CA ALA A 407 14.97 -13.45 20.01
C ALA A 407 15.62 -12.07 20.06
N ILE A 408 16.78 -11.91 19.41
CA ILE A 408 17.46 -10.63 19.26
C ILE A 408 16.59 -9.65 18.48
N ALA A 409 15.99 -10.11 17.37
CA ALA A 409 15.19 -9.25 16.53
C ALA A 409 13.91 -8.75 17.19
N LEU A 410 13.32 -9.57 18.07
CA LEU A 410 12.10 -9.23 18.82
C LEU A 410 12.37 -8.32 20.02
N ARG A 411 13.49 -8.50 20.73
CA ARG A 411 13.77 -7.79 21.98
C ARG A 411 14.57 -6.51 21.79
N PHE A 412 15.49 -6.48 20.83
CA PHE A 412 16.40 -5.35 20.66
C PHE A 412 15.97 -4.46 19.51
N GLN A 413 15.95 -3.15 19.78
CA GLN A 413 15.61 -2.14 18.80
C GLN A 413 16.74 -2.00 17.77
N LYS A 414 16.41 -1.68 16.51
CA LYS A 414 17.46 -1.33 15.53
C LYS A 414 18.08 0.00 15.91
N GLU A 415 19.38 0.12 15.75
CA GLU A 415 20.11 1.34 16.06
C GLU A 415 19.55 2.53 15.28
N ASP A 416 19.63 3.72 15.88
CA ASP A 416 19.18 4.95 15.26
C ASP A 416 20.14 5.30 14.11
N ILE A 417 19.56 5.59 12.95
CA ILE A 417 20.34 5.91 11.76
C ILE A 417 20.85 7.35 11.92
N PRO A 418 22.14 7.62 11.64
CA PRO A 418 22.69 8.97 11.75
C PRO A 418 21.89 9.93 10.88
N SER A 419 21.70 11.14 11.38
CA SER A 419 20.87 12.13 10.69
C SER A 419 21.64 12.78 9.54
N LEU A 420 20.95 13.22 8.48
CA LEU A 420 21.55 14.01 7.39
C LEU A 420 22.29 15.27 7.89
N PHE A 421 21.95 15.76 9.09
CA PHE A 421 22.56 16.95 9.70
C PHE A 421 23.87 16.65 10.45
N GLU A 422 24.23 15.37 10.59
CA GLU A 422 25.47 14.92 11.22
C GLU A 422 26.70 15.20 10.34
N ASP A 423 26.50 15.38 9.03
CA ASP A 423 27.50 15.89 8.08
C ASP A 423 27.94 17.35 8.38
N CYS A 424 27.17 18.08 9.22
CA CYS A 424 27.47 19.44 9.70
C CYS A 424 27.65 19.47 11.24
N PRO A 425 28.73 18.88 11.78
CA PRO A 425 28.86 18.59 13.22
C PRO A 425 28.93 19.85 14.10
N ALA A 426 29.47 20.96 13.58
CA ALA A 426 29.64 22.20 14.35
C ALA A 426 28.30 22.85 14.76
N PHE A 427 27.26 22.68 13.95
CA PHE A 427 25.92 23.21 14.25
C PHE A 427 25.09 22.17 15.01
N TYR A 428 25.16 20.90 14.60
CA TYR A 428 24.31 19.83 15.14
C TYR A 428 24.65 19.45 16.59
N HIS A 429 25.93 19.52 16.98
CA HIS A 429 26.41 19.27 18.35
C HIS A 429 26.58 20.55 19.19
N SER A 430 26.08 21.69 18.72
CA SER A 430 26.03 22.91 19.53
C SER A 430 25.20 22.67 20.81
N PRO A 431 25.55 23.25 21.97
CA PRO A 431 24.79 23.09 23.21
C PRO A 431 23.33 23.54 23.06
N ALA A 432 23.05 24.52 22.20
CA ALA A 432 21.68 24.95 21.91
C ALA A 432 20.89 23.90 21.13
N SER A 433 21.54 23.19 20.21
CA SER A 433 20.95 22.10 19.43
C SER A 433 20.65 20.88 20.31
N GLU A 434 21.58 20.48 21.18
CA GLU A 434 21.35 19.39 22.14
C GLU A 434 20.19 19.72 23.10
N MET A 435 20.15 20.94 23.65
CA MET A 435 19.03 21.35 24.52
C MET A 435 17.68 21.32 23.80
N LEU A 436 17.66 21.68 22.51
CA LEU A 436 16.45 21.60 21.69
C LEU A 436 16.05 20.14 21.43
N LYS A 437 17.00 19.26 21.12
CA LYS A 437 16.76 17.82 20.91
C LYS A 437 16.20 17.18 22.18
N ASP A 438 16.78 17.48 23.33
CA ASP A 438 16.31 16.99 24.63
C ASP A 438 14.90 17.50 24.95
N PHE A 439 14.60 18.77 24.63
CA PHE A 439 13.26 19.32 24.81
C PHE A 439 12.22 18.61 23.92
N VAL A 440 12.52 18.41 22.63
CA VAL A 440 11.62 17.74 21.68
C VAL A 440 11.38 16.27 22.06
N ARG A 441 12.40 15.58 22.60
CA ARG A 441 12.30 14.20 23.09
C ARG A 441 11.57 14.09 24.44
N SER A 442 11.41 15.20 25.16
CA SER A 442 10.76 15.21 26.46
C SER A 442 9.23 14.99 26.34
N PRO A 443 8.59 14.33 27.33
CA PRO A 443 7.13 14.16 27.34
C PRO A 443 6.37 15.49 27.44
N LYS A 444 7.02 16.56 27.92
CA LYS A 444 6.44 17.90 28.01
C LYS A 444 6.10 18.47 26.63
N PHE A 445 6.95 18.21 25.64
CA PHE A 445 6.67 18.60 24.25
C PHE A 445 5.42 17.89 23.71
N GLY A 446 5.25 16.60 24.01
CA GLY A 446 4.04 15.86 23.66
C GLY A 446 2.76 16.48 24.24
N TYR A 447 2.76 16.84 25.53
CA TYR A 447 1.61 17.51 26.16
C TYR A 447 1.34 18.90 25.56
N LEU A 448 2.39 19.65 25.20
CA LEU A 448 2.24 20.96 24.53
C LEU A 448 1.54 20.79 23.17
N VAL A 449 1.99 19.83 22.36
CA VAL A 449 1.39 19.56 21.05
C VAL A 449 -0.06 19.09 21.18
N ALA A 450 -0.35 18.23 22.17
CA ALA A 450 -1.71 17.80 22.46
C ALA A 450 -2.63 18.97 22.88
N PHE A 451 -2.13 19.90 23.69
CA PHE A 451 -2.86 21.11 24.05
C PHE A 451 -3.16 22.00 22.84
N ILE A 452 -2.17 22.21 21.96
CA ILE A 452 -2.35 22.94 20.69
C ILE A 452 -3.41 22.27 19.82
N LEU A 453 -3.42 20.94 19.76
CA LEU A 453 -4.43 20.18 19.01
C LEU A 453 -5.86 20.39 19.53
N ILE A 454 -6.05 20.43 20.85
CA ILE A 454 -7.37 20.68 21.45
C ILE A 454 -7.83 22.11 21.14
N LEU A 455 -6.95 23.10 21.23
CA LEU A 455 -7.27 24.48 20.87
C LEU A 455 -7.61 24.62 19.37
N ASN A 456 -6.88 23.91 18.51
CA ASN A 456 -7.17 23.87 17.08
C ASN A 456 -8.54 23.25 16.81
N LEU A 457 -8.91 22.17 17.50
CA LEU A 457 -10.24 21.57 17.38
C LEU A 457 -11.36 22.55 17.75
N LEU A 458 -11.22 23.26 18.87
CA LEU A 458 -12.20 24.29 19.29
C LEU A 458 -12.30 25.41 18.26
N THR A 459 -11.16 25.85 17.72
CA THR A 459 -11.08 26.86 16.67
C THR A 459 -11.84 26.44 15.41
N VAL A 460 -11.63 25.21 14.94
CA VAL A 460 -12.32 24.66 13.77
C VAL A 460 -13.83 24.56 14.01
N ILE A 461 -14.26 24.05 15.17
CA ILE A 461 -15.70 23.97 15.49
C ILE A 461 -16.35 25.36 15.46
N ILE A 462 -15.71 26.36 16.08
CA ILE A 462 -16.23 27.73 16.11
C ILE A 462 -16.26 28.32 14.70
N GLU A 463 -15.16 28.21 13.96
CA GLU A 463 -15.06 28.67 12.57
C GLU A 463 -16.19 28.11 11.70
N THR A 464 -16.40 26.80 11.73
CA THR A 464 -17.42 26.13 10.91
C THR A 464 -18.82 26.54 11.33
N THR A 465 -19.09 26.73 12.63
CA THR A 465 -20.40 27.23 13.07
C THR A 465 -20.65 28.68 12.64
N LEU A 466 -19.60 29.51 12.62
CA LEU A 466 -19.70 30.91 12.22
C LEU A 466 -19.87 31.06 10.70
N ASP A 467 -19.22 30.19 9.92
CA ASP A 467 -19.39 30.07 8.46
C ASP A 467 -20.84 29.69 8.10
N ILE A 468 -21.42 28.69 8.78
CA ILE A 468 -22.84 28.32 8.59
C ILE A 468 -23.79 29.47 8.97
N SER A 469 -23.41 30.29 9.95
CA SER A 469 -24.22 31.44 10.40
C SER A 469 -23.97 32.74 9.62
N ASP A 470 -23.11 32.72 8.60
CA ASP A 470 -22.73 33.86 7.74
C ASP A 470 -22.35 35.13 8.52
N SER A 471 -21.49 34.94 9.54
CA SER A 471 -21.07 36.00 10.46
C SER A 471 -19.68 36.53 10.13
N SER A 472 -19.47 37.84 10.25
CA SER A 472 -18.20 38.50 9.94
C SER A 472 -17.02 38.12 10.86
N GLY A 473 -17.29 37.39 11.95
CA GLY A 473 -16.27 36.86 12.86
C GLY A 473 -15.38 35.77 12.25
N GLN A 474 -15.79 35.17 11.13
CA GLN A 474 -15.08 34.08 10.45
C GLN A 474 -13.63 34.41 10.11
N MET A 475 -13.36 35.61 9.60
CA MET A 475 -12.02 36.00 9.11
C MET A 475 -10.93 35.90 10.19
N PHE A 476 -11.27 36.21 11.45
CA PHE A 476 -10.33 36.08 12.56
C PHE A 476 -10.01 34.62 12.88
N TRP A 477 -11.04 33.76 12.95
CA TRP A 477 -10.87 32.34 13.26
C TRP A 477 -10.14 31.60 12.13
N GLN A 478 -10.36 31.99 10.88
CA GLN A 478 -9.63 31.49 9.72
C GLN A 478 -8.13 31.86 9.78
N ALA A 479 -7.79 33.10 10.19
CA ALA A 479 -6.39 33.50 10.39
C ALA A 479 -5.72 32.74 11.55
N LEU A 480 -6.47 32.49 12.63
CA LEU A 480 -6.00 31.69 13.76
C LEU A 480 -5.74 30.23 13.33
N GLU A 481 -6.61 29.67 12.49
CA GLU A 481 -6.45 28.33 11.94
C GLU A 481 -5.21 28.20 11.04
N PHE A 482 -4.96 29.18 10.18
CA PHE A 482 -3.72 29.26 9.39
C PHE A 482 -2.48 29.31 10.28
N THR A 483 -2.55 30.05 11.40
CA THR A 483 -1.47 30.10 12.40
C THR A 483 -1.22 28.73 13.04
N PHE A 484 -2.28 27.97 13.38
CA PHE A 484 -2.14 26.59 13.83
C PHE A 484 -1.50 25.69 12.77
N GLY A 485 -1.84 25.88 11.48
CA GLY A 485 -1.19 25.22 10.35
C GLY A 485 0.34 25.31 10.43
N TRP A 486 0.87 26.52 10.57
CA TRP A 486 2.31 26.76 10.72
C TRP A 486 2.93 26.15 11.98
N LEU A 487 2.20 26.13 13.11
CA LEU A 487 2.68 25.47 14.32
C LEU A 487 2.91 23.97 14.09
N TYR A 488 2.09 23.29 13.29
CA TYR A 488 2.31 21.88 12.94
C TYR A 488 3.49 21.67 11.98
N VAL A 489 3.75 22.62 11.08
CA VAL A 489 4.95 22.57 10.24
C VAL A 489 6.21 22.70 11.09
N VAL A 490 6.20 23.62 12.06
CA VAL A 490 7.31 23.79 13.01
C VAL A 490 7.47 22.55 13.88
N GLU A 491 6.38 21.99 14.41
CA GLU A 491 6.39 20.73 15.16
C GLU A 491 7.04 19.59 14.37
N MET A 492 6.62 19.41 13.12
CA MET A 492 7.17 18.41 12.21
C MET A 492 8.67 18.66 11.95
N ALA A 493 9.06 19.89 11.63
CA ALA A 493 10.44 20.24 11.33
C ALA A 493 11.35 20.00 12.55
N LEU A 494 10.89 20.35 13.76
CA LEU A 494 11.61 20.10 15.01
C LEU A 494 11.80 18.60 15.28
N LYS A 495 10.77 17.78 15.06
CA LYS A 495 10.86 16.32 15.21
C LYS A 495 11.82 15.69 14.18
N VAL A 496 11.73 16.09 12.92
CA VAL A 496 12.62 15.59 11.86
C VAL A 496 14.07 15.99 12.15
N TYR A 497 14.30 17.20 12.66
CA TYR A 497 15.63 17.66 13.07
C TYR A 497 16.17 16.88 14.28
N ALA A 498 15.34 16.63 15.30
CA ALA A 498 15.77 16.01 16.55
C ALA A 498 15.96 14.49 16.48
N CYS A 499 15.16 13.80 15.67
CA CYS A 499 15.23 12.34 15.52
C CYS A 499 16.01 11.92 14.26
N GLY A 500 16.14 12.78 13.26
CA GLY A 500 16.58 12.39 11.91
C GLY A 500 15.41 11.85 11.07
N PHE A 501 15.47 12.05 9.76
CA PHE A 501 14.36 11.73 8.85
C PHE A 501 13.99 10.23 8.88
N GLU A 502 14.98 9.34 8.85
CA GLU A 502 14.72 7.90 8.83
C GLU A 502 14.12 7.40 10.15
N ASN A 503 14.64 7.86 11.29
CA ASN A 503 14.08 7.46 12.60
C ASN A 503 12.69 8.05 12.83
N TYR A 504 12.44 9.28 12.34
CA TYR A 504 11.11 9.87 12.31
C TYR A 504 10.13 9.05 11.45
N TRP A 505 10.56 8.58 10.28
CA TRP A 505 9.74 7.76 9.38
C TRP A 505 9.52 6.32 9.88
N ARG A 506 10.32 5.82 10.83
CA ARG A 506 10.11 4.49 11.44
C ARG A 506 8.81 4.43 12.24
N ASP A 507 8.41 5.53 12.87
CA ASP A 507 7.16 5.60 13.63
C ASP A 507 5.95 5.84 12.72
N GLY A 508 4.93 4.98 12.84
CA GLY A 508 3.68 5.08 12.09
C GLY A 508 2.90 6.38 12.38
N GLN A 509 2.96 6.86 13.62
CA GLN A 509 2.27 8.10 14.00
C GLN A 509 2.93 9.31 13.31
N ASN A 510 4.26 9.40 13.39
CA ASN A 510 5.03 10.45 12.73
C ASN A 510 4.89 10.42 11.19
N ARG A 511 4.84 9.24 10.57
CA ARG A 511 4.58 9.12 9.11
C ARG A 511 3.25 9.72 8.70
N PHE A 512 2.18 9.35 9.39
CA PHE A 512 0.85 9.90 9.16
C PHE A 512 0.86 11.43 9.31
N ASP A 513 1.51 11.89 10.37
CA ASP A 513 1.62 13.30 10.71
C ASP A 513 2.33 14.12 9.63
N PHE A 514 3.43 13.59 9.11
CA PHE A 514 4.16 14.19 8.00
C PHE A 514 3.30 14.32 6.75
N VAL A 515 2.63 13.24 6.34
CA VAL A 515 1.80 13.23 5.13
C VAL A 515 0.67 14.26 5.25
N ILE A 516 -0.03 14.28 6.38
CA ILE A 516 -1.13 15.23 6.61
C ILE A 516 -0.60 16.67 6.64
N THR A 517 0.51 16.95 7.31
CA THR A 517 1.11 18.29 7.35
C THR A 517 1.50 18.74 5.94
N TRP A 518 2.14 17.89 5.14
CA TRP A 518 2.50 18.22 3.76
C TRP A 518 1.30 18.45 2.84
N VAL A 519 0.26 17.61 2.93
CA VAL A 519 -0.98 17.81 2.17
C VAL A 519 -1.60 19.17 2.49
N ILE A 520 -1.62 19.56 3.76
CA ILE A 520 -2.15 20.86 4.19
C ILE A 520 -1.28 22.01 3.70
N VAL A 521 0.05 21.91 3.83
CA VAL A 521 0.99 22.95 3.37
C VAL A 521 0.91 23.14 1.85
N ILE A 522 0.86 22.05 1.08
CA ILE A 522 0.71 22.11 -0.37
C ILE A 522 -0.63 22.76 -0.74
N GLY A 523 -1.72 22.35 -0.07
CA GLY A 523 -3.03 22.95 -0.27
C GLY A 523 -3.06 24.45 0.03
N GLU A 524 -2.54 24.86 1.19
CA GLU A 524 -2.48 26.27 1.58
C GLU A 524 -1.59 27.09 0.64
N THR A 525 -0.42 26.57 0.28
CA THR A 525 0.48 27.22 -0.68
C THR A 525 -0.18 27.37 -2.05
N ALA A 526 -0.90 26.35 -2.52
CA ALA A 526 -1.62 26.39 -3.78
C ALA A 526 -2.73 27.46 -3.77
N THR A 527 -3.48 27.59 -2.67
CA THR A 527 -4.51 28.63 -2.53
C THR A 527 -3.92 30.04 -2.54
N PHE A 528 -2.73 30.24 -1.96
CA PHE A 528 -2.07 31.54 -1.92
C PHE A 528 -1.38 31.91 -3.25
N ALA A 529 -0.75 30.94 -3.90
CA ALA A 529 0.05 31.16 -5.12
C ALA A 529 -0.80 31.33 -6.39
N ALA A 530 -1.99 30.72 -6.45
CA ALA A 530 -2.83 30.75 -7.65
C ALA A 530 -4.29 31.08 -7.33
N PRO A 531 -4.60 32.30 -6.83
CA PRO A 531 -5.97 32.69 -6.50
C PRO A 531 -6.95 32.59 -7.69
N ASN A 532 -6.49 32.79 -8.93
CA ASN A 532 -7.32 32.79 -10.15
C ASN A 532 -6.86 31.83 -11.27
N GLY A 533 -5.79 31.05 -11.08
CA GLY A 533 -5.03 30.42 -12.18
C GLY A 533 -5.33 28.95 -12.46
N LEU A 534 -5.86 28.21 -11.48
CA LEU A 534 -6.17 26.79 -11.60
C LEU A 534 -7.65 26.62 -11.28
N THR A 535 -8.52 26.60 -12.30
CA THR A 535 -9.97 26.38 -12.15
C THR A 535 -10.30 25.09 -11.37
N PHE A 536 -9.38 24.13 -11.34
CA PHE A 536 -9.48 22.94 -10.50
C PHE A 536 -9.21 23.21 -9.02
N LEU A 537 -8.31 24.14 -8.65
CA LEU A 537 -7.85 24.43 -7.27
C LEU A 537 -8.42 25.74 -6.68
N SER A 538 -8.99 26.62 -7.51
CA SER A 538 -9.52 27.95 -7.17
C SER A 538 -10.99 27.90 -6.71
N ASN A 539 -11.70 26.80 -6.98
CA ASN A 539 -13.05 26.60 -6.46
C ASN A 539 -12.99 26.43 -4.93
N GLY A 540 -13.86 27.12 -4.18
CA GLY A 540 -13.93 27.13 -2.71
C GLY A 540 -14.10 25.78 -2.02
N GLU A 541 -14.10 24.69 -2.78
CA GLU A 541 -14.23 23.32 -2.32
C GLU A 541 -12.92 22.64 -1.96
N TRP A 542 -11.79 23.06 -2.53
CA TRP A 542 -10.47 22.60 -2.06
C TRP A 542 -10.23 22.99 -0.62
N ILE A 543 -10.72 24.17 -0.23
CA ILE A 543 -10.74 24.61 1.16
C ILE A 543 -11.55 23.62 2.01
N ARG A 544 -12.71 23.13 1.55
CA ARG A 544 -13.51 22.09 2.23
C ARG A 544 -12.78 20.76 2.36
N TYR A 545 -12.03 20.33 1.35
CA TYR A 545 -11.21 19.12 1.45
C TYR A 545 -10.01 19.30 2.39
N LEU A 546 -9.41 20.48 2.43
CA LEU A 546 -8.38 20.82 3.43
C LEU A 546 -8.96 20.85 4.85
N LEU A 547 -10.21 21.31 5.03
CA LEU A 547 -10.93 21.21 6.30
C LEU A 547 -11.12 19.74 6.74
N ILE A 548 -11.53 18.85 5.84
CA ILE A 548 -11.61 17.41 6.13
C ILE A 548 -10.22 16.82 6.45
N ALA A 549 -9.19 17.22 5.70
CA ALA A 549 -7.82 16.77 5.97
C ALA A 549 -7.31 17.22 7.34
N ARG A 550 -7.75 18.38 7.84
CA ARG A 550 -7.47 18.86 9.20
C ARG A 550 -8.18 18.01 10.26
N MET A 551 -9.35 17.44 9.97
CA MET A 551 -10.03 16.52 10.88
C MET A 551 -9.25 15.23 11.13
N PHE A 552 -8.39 14.80 10.21
CA PHE A 552 -7.51 13.66 10.43
C PHE A 552 -6.55 13.87 11.61
N ARG A 553 -6.24 15.12 11.98
CA ARG A 553 -5.45 15.42 13.19
C ARG A 553 -6.15 14.97 14.47
N LEU A 554 -7.49 14.85 14.49
CA LEU A 554 -8.22 14.30 15.64
C LEU A 554 -7.86 12.83 15.93
N ILE A 555 -7.40 12.08 14.93
CA ILE A 555 -6.92 10.70 15.13
C ILE A 555 -5.73 10.69 16.11
N ARG A 556 -4.88 11.73 16.12
CA ARG A 556 -3.81 11.89 17.11
C ARG A 556 -4.34 12.05 18.53
N LEU A 557 -5.49 12.73 18.70
CA LEU A 557 -6.12 12.91 20.01
C LEU A 557 -6.59 11.55 20.57
N LEU A 558 -7.16 10.71 19.71
CA LEU A 558 -7.59 9.36 20.09
C LEU A 558 -6.42 8.48 20.56
N MET A 559 -5.23 8.66 19.97
CA MET A 559 -4.01 7.92 20.35
C MET A 559 -3.48 8.29 21.75
N HIS A 560 -3.80 9.48 22.27
CA HIS A 560 -3.42 9.89 23.63
C HIS A 560 -4.29 9.23 24.70
N VAL A 561 -5.50 8.78 24.34
CA VAL A 561 -6.41 8.10 25.26
C VAL A 561 -6.03 6.61 25.32
N PRO A 562 -5.63 6.08 26.48
CA PRO A 562 -5.13 4.70 26.59
C PRO A 562 -6.15 3.66 26.12
N SER A 563 -7.44 3.90 26.35
CA SER A 563 -8.53 3.01 25.93
C SER A 563 -8.68 2.92 24.40
N TYR A 564 -8.40 3.99 23.65
CA TYR A 564 -8.52 4.01 22.19
C TYR A 564 -7.19 3.73 21.49
N ARG A 565 -6.06 3.92 22.17
CA ARG A 565 -4.72 3.68 21.61
C ARG A 565 -4.60 2.30 20.96
N GLY A 566 -5.10 1.25 21.62
CA GLY A 566 -5.07 -0.11 21.07
C GLY A 566 -5.87 -0.25 19.77
N PHE A 567 -7.08 0.33 19.72
CA PHE A 567 -7.92 0.31 18.53
C PHE A 567 -7.30 1.08 17.37
N VAL A 568 -6.86 2.32 17.61
CA VAL A 568 -6.29 3.17 16.56
C VAL A 568 -4.95 2.62 16.08
N ALA A 569 -4.09 2.11 16.95
CA ALA A 569 -2.84 1.46 16.56
C ALA A 569 -3.11 0.20 15.71
N THR A 570 -4.09 -0.63 16.09
CA THR A 570 -4.49 -1.80 15.30
C THR A 570 -5.05 -1.37 13.93
N PHE A 571 -5.88 -0.32 13.89
CA PHE A 571 -6.41 0.20 12.63
C PHE A 571 -5.31 0.75 11.71
N LEU A 572 -4.38 1.56 12.23
CA LEU A 572 -3.28 2.12 11.46
C LEU A 572 -2.30 1.05 10.98
N THR A 573 -2.14 -0.06 11.72
CA THR A 573 -1.35 -1.22 11.28
C THR A 573 -2.09 -2.10 10.27
N LEU A 574 -3.44 -2.09 10.29
CA LEU A 574 -4.29 -2.77 9.32
C LEU A 574 -4.27 -2.10 7.94
N ILE A 575 -4.12 -0.76 7.87
CA ILE A 575 -4.06 -0.03 6.61
C ILE A 575 -2.99 -0.61 5.65
N PRO A 576 -1.69 -0.65 6.01
CA PRO A 576 -0.67 -1.17 5.10
C PRO A 576 -0.81 -2.68 4.84
N SER A 577 -1.33 -3.46 5.79
CA SER A 577 -1.55 -4.90 5.57
C SER A 577 -2.73 -5.21 4.64
N LEU A 578 -3.71 -4.31 4.55
CA LEU A 578 -4.82 -4.39 3.59
C LEU A 578 -4.50 -3.82 2.20
N MET A 579 -3.49 -2.95 2.08
CA MET A 579 -3.14 -2.31 0.81
C MET A 579 -2.91 -3.30 -0.35
N PRO A 580 -2.23 -4.45 -0.19
CA PRO A 580 -2.07 -5.43 -1.28
C PRO A 580 -3.41 -5.99 -1.78
N TYR A 581 -4.35 -6.26 -0.89
CA TYR A 581 -5.68 -6.77 -1.25
C TYR A 581 -6.52 -5.69 -1.91
N LEU A 582 -6.52 -4.47 -1.37
CA LEU A 582 -7.19 -3.31 -1.98
C LEU A 582 -6.60 -2.99 -3.36
N GLY A 583 -5.28 -3.05 -3.50
CA GLY A 583 -4.58 -2.87 -4.76
C GLY A 583 -4.93 -3.96 -5.79
N THR A 584 -5.10 -5.21 -5.35
CA THR A 584 -5.54 -6.32 -6.21
C THR A 584 -6.96 -6.07 -6.73
N ILE A 585 -7.90 -5.69 -5.84
CA ILE A 585 -9.26 -5.32 -6.21
C ILE A 585 -9.25 -4.12 -7.17
N PHE A 586 -8.45 -3.09 -6.89
CA PHE A 586 -8.28 -1.93 -7.76
C PHE A 586 -7.79 -2.32 -9.17
N CYS A 587 -6.84 -3.25 -9.28
CA CYS A 587 -6.36 -3.74 -10.57
C CYS A 587 -7.46 -4.49 -11.34
N ILE A 588 -8.24 -5.32 -10.65
CA ILE A 588 -9.40 -6.01 -11.25
C ILE A 588 -10.41 -4.96 -11.75
N MET A 589 -10.71 -3.95 -10.94
CA MET A 589 -11.59 -2.84 -11.35
C MET A 589 -11.05 -2.07 -12.57
N CYS A 590 -9.74 -1.86 -12.67
CA CYS A 590 -9.11 -1.24 -13.84
C CYS A 590 -9.32 -2.09 -15.11
N ILE A 591 -9.19 -3.41 -15.01
CA ILE A 591 -9.46 -4.34 -16.13
C ILE A 591 -10.93 -4.23 -16.54
N TYR A 592 -11.86 -4.34 -15.59
CA TYR A 592 -13.30 -4.20 -15.86
C TYR A 592 -13.67 -2.83 -16.44
N CYS A 593 -13.01 -1.76 -15.98
CA CYS A 593 -13.18 -0.41 -16.54
C CYS A 593 -12.73 -0.35 -18.00
N SER A 594 -11.56 -0.88 -18.34
CA SER A 594 -11.08 -0.95 -19.73
C SER A 594 -12.00 -1.80 -20.61
N ILE A 595 -12.51 -2.94 -20.12
CA ILE A 595 -13.52 -3.75 -20.82
C ILE A 595 -14.79 -2.92 -21.06
N GLY A 596 -15.29 -2.27 -20.02
CA GLY A 596 -16.51 -1.46 -20.07
C GLY A 596 -16.42 -0.31 -21.08
N LEU A 597 -15.29 0.40 -21.10
CA LEU A 597 -15.03 1.49 -22.05
C LEU A 597 -14.98 1.00 -23.50
N GLN A 598 -14.50 -0.23 -23.74
CA GLN A 598 -14.40 -0.79 -25.08
C GLN A 598 -15.72 -1.37 -25.58
N ILE A 599 -16.49 -2.02 -24.72
CA ILE A 599 -17.77 -2.67 -25.09
C ILE A 599 -18.92 -1.66 -25.12
N PHE A 600 -19.01 -0.79 -24.11
CA PHE A 600 -20.16 0.10 -23.90
C PHE A 600 -19.88 1.57 -24.25
N GLY A 601 -18.67 1.86 -24.72
CA GLY A 601 -18.24 3.21 -25.08
C GLY A 601 -19.14 3.85 -26.15
N GLY A 602 -19.59 5.08 -25.90
CA GLY A 602 -20.38 5.87 -26.85
C GLY A 602 -21.86 5.47 -27.01
N ILE A 603 -22.32 4.38 -26.37
CA ILE A 603 -23.72 3.92 -26.44
C ILE A 603 -24.66 4.87 -25.68
N VAL A 604 -24.24 5.31 -24.49
CA VAL A 604 -25.00 6.22 -23.63
C VAL A 604 -24.55 7.65 -23.90
N ASN A 605 -25.33 8.39 -24.69
CA ASN A 605 -25.08 9.79 -25.02
C ASN A 605 -26.39 10.57 -25.16
N ALA A 606 -26.33 11.90 -25.10
CA ALA A 606 -27.52 12.76 -25.14
C ALA A 606 -28.24 12.74 -26.51
N GLY A 607 -27.55 12.39 -27.60
CA GLY A 607 -28.11 12.36 -28.95
C GLY A 607 -28.71 11.01 -29.38
N ASN A 608 -28.72 10.01 -28.50
CA ASN A 608 -29.20 8.67 -28.84
C ASN A 608 -30.70 8.54 -28.57
N THR A 609 -31.50 8.64 -29.64
CA THR A 609 -32.96 8.55 -29.59
C THR A 609 -33.49 7.19 -29.10
N ILE A 610 -32.66 6.15 -29.08
CA ILE A 610 -33.03 4.83 -28.55
C ILE A 610 -33.19 4.87 -27.01
N LEU A 611 -32.55 5.85 -26.35
CA LEU A 611 -32.61 6.00 -24.91
C LEU A 611 -33.87 6.74 -24.46
N ASP A 612 -34.53 7.49 -25.33
CA ASP A 612 -35.68 8.33 -25.00
C ASP A 612 -36.83 7.49 -24.44
N GLY A 613 -37.24 7.78 -23.19
CA GLY A 613 -38.29 7.05 -22.47
C GLY A 613 -37.79 5.90 -21.60
N THR A 614 -36.47 5.64 -21.55
CA THR A 614 -35.86 4.72 -20.57
C THR A 614 -35.36 5.45 -19.33
N ASP A 615 -35.14 4.72 -18.22
CA ASP A 615 -34.53 5.26 -17.00
C ASP A 615 -33.15 5.91 -17.24
N LEU A 616 -32.46 5.52 -18.33
CA LEU A 616 -31.17 6.09 -18.75
C LEU A 616 -31.32 7.45 -19.46
N SER A 617 -32.50 7.79 -20.00
CA SER A 617 -32.77 9.14 -20.52
C SER A 617 -33.04 10.15 -19.41
N ALA A 618 -33.74 9.72 -18.36
CA ALA A 618 -34.10 10.56 -17.22
C ALA A 618 -32.85 11.11 -16.50
N ASP A 619 -32.91 12.38 -16.12
CA ASP A 619 -31.85 13.05 -15.33
C ASP A 619 -31.70 12.47 -13.91
N GLU A 620 -32.65 11.61 -13.49
CA GLU A 620 -32.63 10.90 -12.21
C GLU A 620 -31.68 9.70 -12.19
N TYR A 621 -31.15 9.25 -13.35
CA TYR A 621 -30.20 8.14 -13.35
C TYR A 621 -28.97 8.52 -12.50
N PRO A 622 -28.62 7.76 -11.46
CA PRO A 622 -27.60 8.16 -10.49
C PRO A 622 -26.29 8.54 -11.16
N CYS A 623 -25.82 7.81 -12.18
CA CYS A 623 -24.58 8.18 -12.88
C CYS A 623 -24.68 9.53 -13.62
N LYS A 624 -25.80 9.82 -14.31
CA LYS A 624 -26.01 11.14 -14.95
C LYS A 624 -26.10 12.24 -13.90
N SER A 625 -26.86 11.99 -12.82
CA SER A 625 -26.99 12.90 -11.68
C SER A 625 -25.64 13.12 -11.00
N TYR A 626 -24.79 12.11 -10.79
CA TYR A 626 -23.45 12.26 -10.23
C TYR A 626 -22.52 13.01 -11.19
N ILE A 627 -22.57 12.75 -12.49
CA ILE A 627 -21.72 13.42 -13.49
C ILE A 627 -22.16 14.88 -13.71
N LYS A 628 -23.47 15.18 -13.71
CA LYS A 628 -24.06 16.53 -13.85
C LYS A 628 -24.15 17.32 -12.54
N ARG A 629 -24.27 16.66 -11.39
CA ARG A 629 -24.11 17.29 -10.06
C ARG A 629 -22.66 17.36 -9.63
N LEU A 630 -21.74 16.66 -10.28
CA LEU A 630 -20.33 16.94 -10.05
C LEU A 630 -20.07 18.45 -10.27
N PRO A 631 -20.59 19.12 -11.34
CA PRO A 631 -20.62 20.57 -11.40
C PRO A 631 -21.29 21.23 -10.20
N LEU A 632 -22.49 20.85 -9.74
CA LEU A 632 -23.16 21.49 -8.58
C LEU A 632 -22.54 21.17 -7.20
N VAL A 633 -21.59 20.24 -7.16
CA VAL A 633 -20.72 19.89 -6.03
C VAL A 633 -19.25 20.22 -6.42
N LEU A 634 -19.04 21.04 -7.47
CA LEU A 634 -17.80 21.62 -8.00
C LEU A 634 -18.01 23.04 -8.59
N SER A 635 -19.10 23.72 -8.23
CA SER A 635 -19.51 25.09 -8.58
C SER A 635 -20.29 25.65 -7.42
#